data_AF-A0A9W9VJP0-F1
#
_entry.id   AF-A0A9W9VJP0-F1
#
_cell.length_a   1.000
_cell.length_b   1.000
_cell.length_c   1.000
_cell.angle_alpha   90.00
_cell.angle_beta   90.00
_cell.angle_gamma   90.00
#
_symmetry.space_group_name_H-M   'P 1'
#
loop_
_entity.id
_entity.type
_entity.pdbx_description
1 polymer ?
#
loop_
_entity_poly.entity_id
_entity_poly.type
_entity_poly.pdbx_seq_one_letter_code
_entity_poly.pdbx_strand_id
1 'polypeptide(L)'
;MPRTEELNRVALNAERDLNSYQAKQGLGKKSDSTVESGVDEMVNQRFSQPTGVKYGPGSAASGSDRLIIPEDEGGTRDDRNRLARAGQFEGIGGPEDKI
;
A
#
# COMPACT_ATOMS: atom_id res chain seq x y z
N MET A 1 8.72 -22.77 -9.00
CA MET A 1 9.05 -21.78 -10.06
C MET A 1 7.98 -21.91 -11.14
N PRO A 2 7.30 -20.81 -11.52
CA PRO A 2 6.31 -20.84 -12.60
C PRO A 2 6.96 -21.24 -13.92
N ARG A 3 6.21 -21.92 -14.80
CA ARG A 3 6.71 -22.33 -16.12
C ARG A 3 6.68 -21.17 -17.09
N THR A 4 7.58 -21.15 -18.07
CA THR A 4 7.67 -20.09 -19.09
C THR A 4 6.33 -19.85 -19.82
N GLU A 5 5.57 -20.91 -20.09
CA GLU A 5 4.24 -20.80 -20.70
C GLU A 5 3.22 -20.07 -19.82
N GLU A 6 3.27 -20.27 -18.50
CA GLU A 6 2.39 -19.58 -17.55
C GLU A 6 2.73 -18.10 -17.51
N LEU A 7 4.02 -17.75 -17.48
CA LEU A 7 4.49 -16.38 -17.54
C LEU A 7 4.06 -15.68 -18.84
N ASN A 8 4.15 -16.36 -19.98
CA ASN A 8 3.70 -15.82 -21.27
C ASN A 8 2.18 -15.56 -21.27
N ARG A 9 1.37 -16.42 -20.65
CA ARG A 9 -0.08 -16.20 -20.52
C ARG A 9 -0.40 -15.04 -19.60
N VAL A 10 0.30 -14.92 -18.47
CA VAL A 10 0.14 -13.79 -17.55
C VAL A 10 0.50 -12.48 -18.25
N ALA A 11 1.61 -12.44 -18.97
CA ALA A 11 2.03 -11.27 -19.75
C ALA A 11 0.99 -10.88 -20.80
N LEU A 12 0.50 -11.84 -21.60
CA LEU A 12 -0.52 -11.59 -22.61
C LEU A 12 -1.83 -11.05 -22.01
N ASN A 13 -2.24 -11.57 -20.85
CA ASN A 13 -3.44 -11.08 -20.17
C ASN A 13 -3.24 -9.67 -19.60
N ALA A 14 -2.06 -9.38 -19.04
CA ALA A 14 -1.72 -8.04 -18.57
C ALA A 14 -1.69 -7.02 -19.73
N GLU A 15 -1.12 -7.39 -20.88
CA GLU A 15 -1.14 -6.56 -22.08
C GLU A 15 -2.56 -6.25 -22.55
N ARG A 16 -3.47 -7.24 -22.50
CA ARG A 16 -4.89 -7.05 -22.86
C ARG A 16 -5.61 -6.15 -21.88
N ASP A 17 -5.37 -6.31 -20.57
CA ASP A 17 -5.98 -5.49 -19.52
C ASP A 17 -5.58 -4.01 -19.71
N LEU A 18 -4.28 -3.74 -19.88
CA LEU A 18 -3.76 -2.40 -20.15
C LEU A 18 -4.26 -1.81 -21.47
N ASN A 19 -4.45 -2.65 -22.48
CA ASN A 19 -4.93 -2.20 -23.79
C ASN A 19 -6.45 -2.05 -23.90
N SER A 20 -7.20 -2.45 -22.86
CA SER A 20 -8.64 -2.30 -22.83
C SER A 20 -9.04 -0.84 -22.94
N TYR A 21 -10.20 -0.59 -23.56
CA TYR A 21 -10.73 0.77 -23.71
C TYR A 21 -10.95 1.45 -22.35
N GLN A 22 -11.41 0.68 -21.36
CA GLN A 22 -11.63 1.15 -19.99
C GLN A 22 -10.33 1.63 -19.34
N ALA A 23 -9.25 0.83 -19.39
CA ALA A 23 -7.96 1.21 -18.85
C ALA A 23 -7.39 2.45 -19.55
N LYS A 24 -7.49 2.51 -20.89
CA LYS A 24 -6.98 3.63 -21.69
C LYS A 24 -7.69 4.95 -21.43
N GLN A 25 -9.01 4.90 -21.25
CA GLN A 25 -9.82 6.09 -21.01
C GLN A 25 -10.00 6.40 -19.53
N GLY A 26 -9.46 5.57 -18.64
CA GLY A 26 -9.70 5.66 -17.20
C GLY A 26 -11.18 5.49 -16.82
N LEU A 27 -11.95 4.81 -17.65
CA LEU A 27 -13.39 4.58 -17.49
C LEU A 27 -13.62 3.31 -16.68
N GLY A 28 -14.52 3.36 -15.70
CA GLY A 28 -14.87 2.22 -14.87
C GLY A 28 -15.14 2.64 -13.43
N LYS A 29 -15.67 1.72 -12.62
CA LYS A 29 -15.77 1.93 -11.18
C LYS A 29 -14.36 1.93 -10.60
N LYS A 30 -13.96 3.07 -10.03
CA LYS A 30 -12.74 3.18 -9.24
C LYS A 30 -13.06 2.78 -7.81
N SER A 31 -12.11 2.18 -7.13
CA SER A 31 -12.20 1.98 -5.68
C SER A 31 -12.15 3.34 -4.98
N ASP A 32 -12.76 3.43 -3.80
CA ASP A 32 -12.74 4.66 -3.00
C ASP A 32 -11.29 5.06 -2.68
N SER A 33 -10.42 4.08 -2.40
CA SER A 33 -8.96 4.28 -2.23
C SER A 33 -8.30 5.01 -3.40
N THR A 34 -8.69 4.69 -4.63
CA THR A 34 -8.15 5.34 -5.84
C THR A 34 -8.62 6.78 -5.95
N VAL A 35 -9.87 7.07 -5.55
CA VAL A 35 -10.43 8.42 -5.62
C VAL A 35 -9.82 9.31 -4.54
N GLU A 36 -9.63 8.77 -3.32
CA GLU A 36 -9.18 9.53 -2.16
C GLU A 36 -7.66 9.72 -2.13
N SER A 37 -6.86 8.77 -2.66
CA SER A 37 -5.39 8.83 -2.61
C SER A 37 -4.67 8.62 -3.94
N GLY A 38 -5.37 8.18 -4.99
CA GLY A 38 -4.73 7.72 -6.23
C GLY A 38 -4.14 6.30 -6.15
N VAL A 39 -4.22 5.64 -4.99
CA VAL A 39 -3.77 4.25 -4.80
C VAL A 39 -4.95 3.30 -4.97
N ASP A 40 -4.84 2.32 -5.86
CA ASP A 40 -5.89 1.30 -6.04
C ASP A 40 -5.62 0.06 -5.19
N GLU A 41 -6.28 -0.05 -4.04
CA GLU A 41 -6.17 -1.21 -3.15
C GLU A 41 -6.75 -2.50 -3.76
N MET A 42 -7.63 -2.39 -4.78
CA MET A 42 -8.19 -3.57 -5.46
C MET A 42 -7.14 -4.38 -6.22
N VAL A 43 -5.94 -3.85 -6.41
CA VAL A 43 -4.79 -4.56 -6.98
C VAL A 43 -4.49 -5.86 -6.21
N ASN A 44 -4.76 -5.90 -4.90
CA ASN A 44 -4.64 -7.11 -4.07
C ASN A 44 -5.57 -8.26 -4.52
N GLN A 45 -6.66 -7.96 -5.24
CA GLN A 45 -7.56 -8.97 -5.80
C GLN A 45 -7.17 -9.36 -7.23
N ARG A 46 -6.43 -8.50 -7.93
CA ARG A 46 -6.00 -8.73 -9.32
C ARG A 46 -4.78 -9.64 -9.42
N PHE A 47 -3.89 -9.56 -8.43
CA PHE A 47 -2.69 -10.37 -8.36
C PHE A 47 -2.83 -11.43 -7.28
N SER A 48 -2.52 -12.68 -7.62
CA SER A 48 -2.54 -13.79 -6.66
C SER A 48 -1.41 -13.71 -5.63
N GLN A 49 -0.42 -12.84 -5.87
CA GLN A 49 0.66 -12.57 -4.93
C GLN A 49 0.29 -11.39 -4.05
N PRO A 50 0.70 -11.39 -2.77
CA PRO A 50 0.51 -10.23 -1.91
C PRO A 50 1.23 -9.02 -2.53
N THR A 51 0.48 -7.97 -2.85
CA THR A 51 1.03 -6.78 -3.52
C THR A 51 1.61 -5.75 -2.54
N GLY A 52 1.28 -5.87 -1.26
CA GLY A 52 1.72 -4.96 -0.20
C GLY A 52 1.11 -3.55 -0.29
N VAL A 53 0.17 -3.32 -1.21
CA VAL A 53 -0.50 -2.03 -1.36
C VAL A 53 -1.47 -1.83 -0.20
N LYS A 54 -1.27 -0.72 0.53
CA LYS A 54 -2.09 -0.29 1.65
C LYS A 54 -2.69 1.08 1.39
N TYR A 55 -3.89 1.28 1.91
CA TYR A 55 -4.61 2.54 1.89
C TYR A 55 -4.99 2.96 3.32
N GLY A 56 -4.94 4.27 3.60
CA GLY A 56 -5.35 4.83 4.90
C GLY A 56 -4.24 5.52 5.70
N PRO A 57 -4.48 5.81 7.00
CA PRO A 57 -3.54 6.53 7.86
C PRO A 57 -2.20 5.79 7.99
N GLY A 58 -1.09 6.51 7.78
CA GLY A 58 0.26 5.93 7.75
C GLY A 58 0.75 5.53 6.35
N SER A 59 -0.15 5.35 5.38
CA SER A 59 0.19 5.03 3.98
C SER A 59 0.44 6.26 3.10
N ALA A 60 0.48 7.46 3.69
CA ALA A 60 0.71 8.70 2.96
C ALA A 60 2.20 8.93 2.72
N ALA A 61 2.58 9.23 1.48
CA ALA A 61 3.95 9.57 1.08
C ALA A 61 4.37 10.99 1.48
N SER A 62 4.10 11.38 2.73
CA SER A 62 4.50 12.68 3.28
C SER A 62 5.69 12.49 4.21
N GLY A 63 6.77 13.24 4.04
CA GLY A 63 7.90 13.26 4.98
C GLY A 63 7.57 13.95 6.30
N SER A 64 6.35 13.75 6.83
CA SER A 64 5.89 14.37 8.06
C SER A 64 6.06 13.41 9.24
N ASP A 65 6.65 13.92 10.30
CA ASP A 65 6.82 13.25 11.60
C ASP A 65 5.51 12.81 12.25
N ARG A 66 4.36 13.26 11.72
CA ARG A 66 3.03 12.95 12.23
C ARG A 66 2.46 11.64 11.68
N LEU A 67 3.13 11.01 10.72
CA LEU A 67 2.69 9.73 10.19
C LEU A 67 2.64 8.68 11.29
N ILE A 68 1.55 7.94 11.34
CA ILE A 68 1.42 6.78 12.22
C ILE A 68 2.18 5.63 11.55
N ILE A 69 3.06 4.97 12.30
CA ILE A 69 3.74 3.77 11.82
C ILE A 69 2.87 2.56 12.21
N PRO A 70 2.34 1.79 11.25
CA PRO A 70 1.58 0.57 11.51
C PRO A 70 2.44 -0.51 12.19
N GLU A 71 1.81 -1.42 12.95
CA GLU A 71 2.53 -2.48 13.69
C GLU A 71 3.30 -3.42 12.78
N ASP A 72 2.75 -3.72 11.61
CA ASP A 72 3.39 -4.57 10.61
C ASP A 72 4.57 -3.88 9.89
N GLU A 73 4.72 -2.56 10.04
CA GLU A 73 5.89 -1.79 9.62
C GLU A 73 6.86 -1.49 10.78
N GLY A 74 6.67 -2.13 11.94
CA GLY A 74 7.51 -1.92 13.13
C GLY A 74 6.99 -0.84 14.09
N GLY A 75 5.76 -0.39 13.90
CA GLY A 75 5.06 0.49 14.83
C GLY A 75 4.88 -0.15 16.20
N THR A 76 5.21 0.60 17.25
CA THR A 76 5.00 0.16 18.64
C THR A 76 3.83 0.94 19.25
N ARG A 77 3.05 0.29 20.12
CA ARG A 77 1.95 0.94 20.84
C ARG A 77 2.41 1.49 22.18
N ASP A 78 1.87 2.65 22.55
CA ASP A 78 2.02 3.22 23.88
C ASP A 78 1.11 2.54 24.92
N ASP A 79 1.29 2.89 26.20
CA ASP A 79 0.45 2.44 27.32
C ASP A 79 -1.04 2.81 27.16
N ARG A 80 -1.37 3.72 26.23
CA ARG A 80 -2.73 4.15 25.90
C ARG A 80 -3.24 3.49 24.62
N ASN A 81 -2.57 2.44 24.14
CA ASN A 81 -2.90 1.66 22.95
C ASN A 81 -2.91 2.48 21.64
N ARG A 82 -2.14 3.56 21.56
CA ARG A 82 -1.95 4.39 20.36
C ARG A 82 -0.65 4.00 19.67
N LEU A 83 -0.67 3.96 18.34
CA LEU A 83 0.51 3.69 17.55
C LEU A 83 1.48 4.88 17.56
N ALA A 84 2.76 4.57 17.65
CA ALA A 84 3.85 5.53 17.57
C ALA A 84 3.84 6.26 16.23
N ARG A 85 4.20 7.54 16.26
CA ARG A 85 4.38 8.38 15.09
C ARG A 85 5.83 8.36 14.61
N ALA A 86 6.05 8.64 13.33
CA ALA A 86 7.36 8.65 12.69
C ALA A 86 8.40 9.48 13.48
N GLY A 87 8.04 10.68 13.95
CA GLY A 87 8.95 11.52 14.73
C GLY A 87 9.41 10.92 16.06
N GLN A 88 8.67 9.96 16.61
CA GLN A 88 9.08 9.27 17.84
C GLN A 88 10.19 8.25 17.58
N PHE A 89 10.40 7.83 16.33
CA PHE A 89 11.53 6.97 15.94
C PHE A 89 12.80 7.77 15.61
N GLU A 90 12.74 9.09 15.51
CA GLU A 90 13.90 9.92 15.18
C GLU A 90 14.71 10.32 16.42
N GLY A 91 16.04 10.32 16.33
CA GLY A 91 16.94 10.71 17.41
C GLY A 91 17.36 9.56 18.33
N ILE A 92 17.90 9.89 19.51
CA ILE A 92 18.35 8.88 20.49
C ILE A 92 17.13 8.30 21.21
N GLY A 93 17.09 6.97 21.30
CA GLY A 93 15.97 6.24 21.89
C GLY A 93 14.82 6.04 20.92
N GLY A 94 14.03 4.98 21.15
CA GLY A 94 12.86 4.65 20.33
C GLY A 94 11.59 5.34 20.85
N PRO A 95 10.43 5.02 20.24
CA PRO A 95 9.15 5.49 20.75
C PRO A 95 8.95 5.16 22.23
N GLU A 96 9.40 3.99 22.68
CA GLU A 96 9.36 3.53 24.08
C GLU A 96 9.98 4.52 25.07
N ASP A 97 10.98 5.30 24.65
CA ASP A 97 11.67 6.29 25.50
C ASP A 97 11.02 7.67 25.46
N LYS A 98 10.04 7.88 24.57
CA LYS A 98 9.41 9.18 24.25
C LYS A 98 7.90 9.19 24.50
N ILE A 99 7.38 8.16 25.17
CA ILE A 99 5.96 7.93 25.48
C ILE A 99 5.64 8.35 26.92
#